data_AF-A0A2A3IUB5-F1
#
_entry.id   AF-A0A2A3IUB5-F1
#
_cell.length_a   1.000
_cell.length_b   1.000
_cell.length_c   1.000
_cell.angle_alpha   90.00
_cell.angle_beta   90.00
_cell.angle_gamma   90.00
#
_symmetry.space_group_name_H-M   'P 1'
#
loop_
_entity.id
_entity.type
_entity.pdbx_description
1 polymer ?
#
loop_
_entity_poly.entity_id
_entity_poly.type
_entity_poly.pdbx_seq_one_letter_code
_entity_poly.pdbx_strand_id
1 'polypeptide(L)' 'MGSAMSEASPPQLASVQGPVSIARLHGEACFYCGAVTKTLHAAGHVTLNGADRVWPIVTCGCYPTAVAS' A
#
# COMPACT_ATOMS: atom_id res chain seq x y z
N MET A 1 -10.06 3.12 -35.69
CA MET A 1 -10.67 3.61 -34.44
C MET A 1 -10.00 2.87 -33.30
N GLY A 2 -8.98 3.45 -32.68
CA GLY A 2 -8.23 2.81 -31.59
C GLY A 2 -8.74 3.32 -30.25
N SER A 3 -9.33 2.45 -29.44
CA SER A 3 -9.78 2.76 -28.10
C SER A 3 -8.57 3.02 -27.20
N ALA A 4 -8.40 4.26 -26.75
CA ALA A 4 -7.47 4.57 -25.68
C ALA A 4 -7.96 3.87 -24.41
N MET A 5 -7.19 2.90 -23.92
CA MET A 5 -7.35 2.38 -22.57
C MET A 5 -7.04 3.53 -21.61
N SER A 6 -8.09 4.09 -21.00
CA SER A 6 -7.96 4.91 -19.80
C SER A 6 -7.40 4.01 -18.70
N GLU A 7 -6.08 3.96 -18.59
CA GLU A 7 -5.41 3.32 -17.48
C GLU A 7 -5.79 4.12 -16.23
N ALA A 8 -6.75 3.60 -15.46
CA ALA A 8 -7.10 4.15 -14.17
C ALA A 8 -5.82 4.07 -13.33
N SER A 9 -5.18 5.23 -13.13
CA SER A 9 -3.98 5.33 -12.31
C SER A 9 -4.28 4.68 -10.97
N PRO A 10 -3.47 3.70 -10.51
CA PRO A 10 -3.67 3.08 -9.22
C PRO A 10 -3.78 4.19 -8.17
N PRO A 11 -4.69 4.09 -7.18
CA PRO A 11 -4.75 5.08 -6.12
C PRO A 11 -3.35 5.23 -5.54
N GLN A 12 -2.73 6.40 -5.79
CA GLN A 12 -1.42 6.73 -5.26
C GLN A 12 -1.60 6.87 -3.76
N LEU A 13 -1.26 5.80 -3.04
CA LEU A 13 -1.29 5.81 -1.59
C LEU A 13 -0.27 6.85 -1.12
N ALA A 14 -0.78 7.79 -0.33
CA ALA A 14 -0.05 8.92 0.22
C ALA A 14 1.30 8.46 0.80
N SER A 15 2.34 9.26 0.55
CA SER A 15 3.68 9.01 1.08
C SER A 15 3.63 8.75 2.59
N VAL A 16 4.08 7.58 3.01
CA VAL A 16 3.96 7.16 4.42
C VAL A 16 5.01 7.85 5.28
N GLN A 17 4.55 8.47 6.37
CA GLN A 17 5.42 9.10 7.37
C GLN A 17 5.61 8.17 8.57
N GLY A 18 6.86 8.00 9.01
CA GLY A 18 7.23 7.22 10.19
C GLY A 18 7.84 5.85 9.89
N PRO A 19 8.30 5.13 10.93
CA PRO A 19 8.98 3.84 10.77
C PRO A 19 8.00 2.76 10.30
N VAL A 20 8.23 2.23 9.10
CA VAL A 20 7.54 1.05 8.56
C VAL A 20 8.49 -0.14 8.67
N SER A 21 8.05 -1.22 9.32
CA SER A 21 8.84 -2.46 9.41
C SER A 21 9.10 -3.05 8.02
N ILE A 22 10.30 -3.56 7.78
CA ILE A 22 10.69 -4.21 6.50
C ILE A 22 9.68 -5.28 6.08
N ALA A 23 9.18 -6.11 7.00
CA ALA A 23 8.18 -7.13 6.70
C ALA A 23 6.92 -6.58 6.00
N ARG A 24 6.47 -5.36 6.34
CA ARG A 24 5.32 -4.71 5.70
C ARG A 24 5.63 -4.23 4.28
N LEU A 25 6.86 -3.80 4.03
CA LEU A 25 7.30 -3.32 2.71
C LEU A 25 7.53 -4.45 1.72
N HIS A 26 7.82 -5.64 2.22
CA HIS A 26 8.03 -6.84 1.40
C HIS A 26 6.75 -7.68 1.21
N GLY A 27 5.60 -7.23 1.71
CA GLY A 27 4.34 -7.96 1.57
C GLY A 27 4.18 -9.16 2.51
N GLU A 28 5.06 -9.30 3.51
CA GLU A 28 5.03 -10.40 4.50
C GLU A 28 4.09 -10.11 5.68
N ALA A 29 3.68 -8.86 5.84
CA ALA A 29 2.77 -8.42 6.89
C ALA A 29 1.76 -7.41 6.34
N CYS A 30 0.55 -7.40 6.90
CA CYS A 30 -0.43 -6.37 6.59
C CYS A 30 0.16 -4.98 6.82
N PHE A 31 0.08 -4.14 5.79
CA PHE A 31 0.68 -2.81 5.80
C PHE A 31 0.19 -1.93 6.96
N TYR A 32 -1.12 -1.99 7.25
CA TYR A 32 -1.73 -1.14 8.27
C TYR A 32 -1.56 -1.69 9.69
N CYS A 33 -2.02 -2.91 9.96
CA CYS A 33 -2.00 -3.47 11.32
C CYS A 33 -0.80 -4.37 11.65
N GLY A 34 0.02 -4.75 10.66
CA GLY A 34 1.18 -5.62 10.86
C GLY A 34 0.86 -7.11 11.04
N ALA A 35 -0.38 -7.55 10.82
CA ALA A 35 -0.76 -8.96 10.96
C ALA A 35 -0.02 -9.84 9.93
N VAL A 36 0.54 -10.96 10.40
CA VAL A 36 1.24 -11.98 9.58
C VAL A 36 0.49 -13.31 9.51
N THR A 37 -0.49 -13.53 10.38
CA THR A 37 -1.25 -14.78 10.48
C THR A 37 -2.59 -14.77 9.74
N LYS A 38 -2.99 -13.62 9.20
CA LYS A 38 -4.22 -13.47 8.41
C LYS A 38 -3.91 -13.67 6.93
N THR A 39 -4.92 -14.05 6.16
CA THR A 39 -4.85 -13.99 4.70
C THR A 39 -4.56 -12.56 4.26
N LEU A 40 -3.54 -12.39 3.43
CA LEU A 40 -3.10 -11.11 2.89
C LEU A 40 -3.46 -11.02 1.42
N HIS A 41 -3.98 -9.86 1.01
CA HIS A 41 -4.37 -9.56 -0.36
C HIS A 41 -3.57 -8.37 -0.86
N ALA A 42 -3.20 -8.39 -2.15
CA ALA A 42 -2.56 -7.24 -2.80
C ALA A 42 -3.44 -5.99 -2.65
N ALA A 43 -2.84 -4.90 -2.18
CA ALA A 43 -3.57 -3.68 -1.80
C ALA A 43 -3.06 -2.41 -2.51
N GLY A 44 -2.01 -2.53 -3.32
CA GLY A 44 -1.43 -1.42 -4.07
C GLY A 44 0.07 -1.30 -3.84
N HIS A 45 0.58 -0.08 -3.99
CA HIS A 45 1.99 0.23 -3.81
C HIS A 45 2.15 1.52 -3.01
N VAL A 46 3.26 1.65 -2.29
CA VAL A 46 3.62 2.87 -1.53
C VAL A 46 5.04 3.29 -1.85
N THR A 47 5.30 4.59 -1.72
CA THR A 47 6.65 5.15 -1.65
C THR A 47 6.88 5.68 -0.25
N LEU A 48 8.07 5.46 0.30
CA LEU A 48 8.45 6.05 1.58
C LEU A 48 9.08 7.42 1.34
N ASN A 49 8.82 8.39 2.21
CA ASN A 49 9.47 9.69 2.12
C ASN A 49 11.00 9.55 2.16
N GLY A 50 11.67 10.16 1.19
CA GLY A 50 13.13 10.10 1.06
C GLY A 50 13.66 8.80 0.46
N ALA A 51 12.79 7.91 -0.03
CA ALA A 51 13.18 6.72 -0.78
C ALA A 51 12.65 6.80 -2.21
N ASP A 52 13.51 6.55 -3.19
CA ASP A 52 13.13 6.47 -4.62
C ASP A 52 12.51 5.10 -4.99
N ARG A 53 12.25 4.26 -3.98
CA ARG A 53 11.76 2.90 -4.16
C ARG A 53 10.26 2.80 -3.89
N VAL A 54 9.58 2.20 -4.86
CA VAL A 54 8.18 1.79 -4.76
C VAL A 54 8.11 0.38 -4.15
N TRP A 55 7.22 0.20 -3.18
CA TRP A 55 7.03 -1.06 -2.45
C TRP A 55 5.61 -1.59 -2.66
N PRO A 56 5.42 -2.87 -3.02
CA PRO A 56 4.10 -3.46 -3.02
C PRO A 56 3.59 -3.57 -1.59
N ILE A 57 2.30 -3.32 -1.38
CA ILE A 57 1.65 -3.48 -0.09
C ILE A 57 0.57 -4.54 -0.15
N VAL A 58 0.39 -5.22 0.99
CA VAL A 58 -0.69 -6.18 1.20
C VAL A 58 -1.52 -5.77 2.41
N THR A 59 -2.79 -6.16 2.42
CA THR A 59 -3.70 -5.94 3.56
C THR A 59 -4.44 -7.21 3.93
N CYS A 60 -4.77 -7.36 5.21
CA CYS A 60 -5.72 -8.36 5.67
C CYS A 60 -7.18 -7.88 5.58
N GLY A 61 -7.44 -6.84 4.79
CA GLY A 61 -8.75 -6.17 4.67
C GLY A 61 -9.01 -5.11 5.75
N CYS A 62 -8.04 -4.83 6.62
CA CYS A 62 -8.12 -3.65 7.47
C CYS A 62 -7.72 -2.42 6.64
N TYR A 63 -8.46 -1.33 6.83
CA TYR A 63 -8.13 -0.04 6.28
C TYR A 63 -8.22 0.95 7.43
N PRO A 64 -7.27 1.90 7.55
CA PRO A 64 -7.46 3.01 8.46
C PRO A 64 -8.69 3.76 7.97
N THR A 65 -9.70 3.92 8.82
CA THR A 65 -10.72 4.93 8.59
C THR A 65 -9.98 6.25 8.45
N ALA A 66 -10.07 6.88 7.29
CA ALA A 66 -9.53 8.21 7.10
C ALA A 66 -10.13 9.09 8.20
N VAL A 67 -9.31 9.50 9.17
CA VAL A 67 -9.70 10.52 10.12
C VAL A 67 -9.80 11.82 9.32
N ALA A 68 -11.01 12.16 8.91
CA ALA A 68 -11.32 13.49 8.41
C ALA A 68 -10.93 14.47 9.53
N SER A 69 -9.88 15.25 9.29
CA SER A 69 -9.53 16.43 10.08
C SER A 69 -9.86 17.66 9.25
#